data_AF-A0A8K1FEY8-F1
#
_entry.id   AF-A0A8K1FEY8-F1
#
_cell.length_a   1.000
_cell.length_b   1.000
_cell.length_c   1.000
_cell.angle_alpha   90.00
_cell.angle_beta   90.00
_cell.angle_gamma   90.00
#
_symmetry.space_group_name_H-M   'P 1'
#
loop_
_entity.id
_entity.type
_entity.pdbx_description
1 polymer ?
#
loop_
_entity_poly.entity_id
_entity_poly.type
_entity_poly.pdbx_seq_one_letter_code
_entity_poly.pdbx_strand_id
1 'polypeptide(L)'
;MVPSRVVSIAFFGLVQENVSLLSIEIVCYLTTFLLMLHIHSSGKRNATMLAAAFVQLVIMELLFFGQKRWHAQSLIMLIPERLPLFTVLIQAHFYYMAFVATSRLRIDSFIQPLAMGCLVLLFIFPFEILGAKFLWWTWHDTDPILVDRALGVPYHIFFNHFFFAVAFLTGHHLVRWTVLEGEYYEDDNWKREWSYVMFVPFITNLFGVVLLILFYHLFVELLHVQTAASFGLLLLMSLTFCWMADRERDDPYLQNILAPVDAYDSDWLYPFIDHAVNQMVFVYSLIEIVLIGLIDPSTIVSVGHHQPLGDCDENETFRTILGMRHNRKRYLCVHEYDEEFNLCNYPVAQLNYEESWYMICGRGYADYATYLAVILGFIFFTNLLFYQILKRPHRTRIVSFQRKHL
;
A
#
# COMPACT_ATOMS: atom_id res chain seq x y z
N MET A 1 2.94 28.60 19.57
CA MET A 1 2.32 27.52 20.35
C MET A 1 0.79 27.68 20.31
N VAL A 2 0.16 27.20 19.23
CA VAL A 2 -1.29 26.99 19.07
C VAL A 2 -1.65 25.52 18.66
N PRO A 3 -0.73 24.53 18.55
CA PRO A 3 -1.09 23.22 17.98
C PRO A 3 -1.93 22.33 18.90
N SER A 4 -1.84 22.47 20.23
CA SER A 4 -2.48 21.51 21.15
C SER A 4 -4.01 21.55 21.13
N ARG A 5 -4.62 22.73 20.89
CA ARG A 5 -6.08 22.85 20.76
C ARG A 5 -6.58 22.26 19.45
N VAL A 6 -5.85 22.46 18.36
CA VAL A 6 -6.24 21.97 17.03
C VAL A 6 -6.19 20.45 16.98
N VAL A 7 -5.14 19.84 17.53
CA VAL A 7 -5.02 18.37 17.61
C VAL A 7 -6.10 17.76 18.50
N SER A 8 -6.43 18.40 19.62
CA SER A 8 -7.51 17.93 20.50
C SER A 8 -8.86 17.96 19.80
N ILE A 9 -9.17 19.03 19.05
CA ILE A 9 -10.43 19.15 18.29
C ILE A 9 -10.49 18.10 17.17
N ALA A 10 -9.42 17.93 16.41
CA ALA A 10 -9.35 16.91 15.34
C ALA A 10 -9.52 15.49 15.90
N PHE A 11 -8.89 15.19 17.04
CA PHE A 11 -9.03 13.91 17.71
C PHE A 11 -10.47 13.63 18.16
N PHE A 12 -11.11 14.56 18.87
CA PHE A 12 -12.50 14.37 19.30
C PHE A 12 -13.47 14.32 18.12
N GLY A 13 -13.21 15.07 17.05
CA GLY A 13 -13.95 14.98 15.79
C GLY A 13 -13.87 13.58 15.19
N LEU A 14 -12.66 13.04 15.01
CA LEU A 14 -12.47 11.68 14.48
C LEU A 14 -13.07 10.58 15.36
N VAL A 15 -13.01 10.72 16.69
CA VAL A 15 -13.68 9.78 17.62
C VAL A 15 -15.19 9.75 17.40
N GLN A 16 -15.80 10.87 17.01
CA GLN A 16 -17.24 10.95 16.79
C GLN A 16 -17.65 10.58 15.36
N GLU A 17 -16.82 10.94 14.37
CA GLU A 17 -17.16 10.84 12.95
C GLU A 17 -16.63 9.56 12.31
N ASN A 18 -15.38 9.18 12.58
CA ASN A 18 -14.74 8.02 11.95
C ASN A 18 -13.72 7.32 12.88
N VAL A 19 -14.24 6.52 13.81
CA VAL A 19 -13.43 5.73 14.76
C VAL A 19 -12.49 4.75 14.05
N SER A 20 -12.90 4.24 12.88
CA SER A 20 -12.10 3.28 12.11
C SER A 20 -10.80 3.91 11.60
N LEU A 21 -10.89 5.14 11.08
CA LEU A 21 -9.77 5.92 10.58
C LEU A 21 -8.79 6.23 11.72
N LEU A 22 -9.32 6.71 12.85
CA LEU A 22 -8.50 6.97 14.03
C LEU A 22 -7.77 5.70 14.52
N SER A 23 -8.46 4.57 14.51
CA SER A 23 -7.91 3.29 14.98
C SER A 23 -6.76 2.83 14.09
N ILE A 24 -6.92 2.89 12.76
CA ILE A 24 -5.86 2.51 11.83
C ILE A 24 -4.69 3.51 11.86
N GLU A 25 -4.93 4.80 12.09
CA GLU A 25 -3.88 5.80 12.29
C GLU A 25 -3.00 5.50 13.51
N ILE A 26 -3.63 5.24 14.66
CA ILE A 26 -2.90 4.91 15.90
C ILE A 26 -2.07 3.65 15.71
N VAL A 27 -2.66 2.60 15.11
CA VAL A 27 -1.94 1.35 14.85
C VAL A 27 -0.80 1.58 13.86
N CYS A 28 -1.02 2.34 12.79
CA CYS A 28 0.01 2.69 11.83
C CYS A 28 1.21 3.38 12.50
N TYR A 29 0.97 4.37 13.36
CA TYR A 29 2.06 5.06 14.07
C TYR A 29 2.78 4.14 15.06
N LEU A 30 2.05 3.27 15.76
CA LEU A 30 2.63 2.26 16.64
C LEU A 30 3.50 1.27 15.87
N THR A 31 3.01 0.71 14.76
CA THR A 31 3.78 -0.21 13.92
C THR A 31 4.95 0.48 13.26
N THR A 32 4.84 1.78 12.95
CA THR A 32 5.96 2.60 12.47
C THR A 32 7.06 2.72 13.50
N PHE A 33 6.71 2.98 14.74
CA PHE A 33 7.69 3.02 15.81
C PHE A 33 8.40 1.66 15.97
N LEU A 34 7.65 0.55 15.97
CA LEU A 34 8.22 -0.80 16.02
C LEU A 34 9.12 -1.09 14.80
N LEU A 35 8.73 -0.62 13.61
CA LEU A 35 9.52 -0.78 12.40
C LEU A 35 10.86 -0.03 12.50
N MET A 36 10.85 1.20 13.02
CA MET A 36 12.09 1.96 13.21
C MET A 36 13.05 1.28 14.19
N LEU A 37 12.53 0.60 15.22
CA LEU A 37 13.35 -0.21 16.14
C LEU A 37 13.99 -1.42 15.44
N HIS A 38 13.21 -2.12 14.60
CA HIS A 38 13.72 -3.19 13.74
C HIS A 38 14.81 -2.68 12.80
N ILE A 39 14.58 -1.56 12.12
CA ILE A 39 15.55 -0.96 11.19
C ILE A 39 16.84 -0.56 11.91
N HIS A 40 16.73 0.06 13.09
CA HIS A 40 17.89 0.44 13.88
C HIS A 40 18.76 -0.76 14.25
N SER A 41 18.14 -1.93 14.46
CA SER A 41 18.83 -3.17 14.81
C SER A 41 19.29 -4.00 13.61
N SER A 42 18.64 -3.85 12.45
CA SER A 42 18.92 -4.60 11.21
C SER A 42 19.92 -3.92 10.27
N GLY A 43 20.44 -2.74 10.63
CA GLY A 43 21.46 -2.02 9.86
C GLY A 43 20.93 -0.86 8.99
N LYS A 44 21.82 0.07 8.64
CA LYS A 44 21.50 1.35 7.99
C LYS A 44 20.88 1.22 6.59
N ARG A 45 21.19 0.16 5.84
CA ARG A 45 20.64 -0.05 4.49
C ARG A 45 19.15 -0.45 4.51
N ASN A 46 18.64 -0.98 5.62
CA ASN A 46 17.19 -1.12 5.80
C ASN A 46 16.49 0.24 5.95
N ALA A 47 17.16 1.22 6.57
CA ALA A 47 16.63 2.57 6.70
C ALA A 47 16.55 3.27 5.34
N THR A 48 17.57 3.13 4.49
CA THR A 48 17.55 3.68 3.14
C THR A 48 16.47 3.04 2.27
N MET A 49 16.22 1.74 2.42
CA MET A 49 15.12 1.06 1.73
C MET A 49 13.74 1.56 2.16
N LEU A 50 13.47 1.71 3.46
CA LEU A 50 12.21 2.29 3.94
C LEU A 50 12.04 3.73 3.46
N ALA A 51 13.10 4.54 3.52
CA ALA A 51 13.06 5.91 3.04
C ALA A 51 12.77 5.99 1.53
N ALA A 52 13.37 5.10 0.73
CA ALA A 52 13.09 5.03 -0.70
C ALA A 52 11.64 4.61 -0.97
N ALA A 53 11.10 3.64 -0.22
CA ALA A 53 9.70 3.24 -0.32
C ALA A 53 8.75 4.40 0.03
N PHE A 54 9.05 5.14 1.11
CA PHE A 54 8.27 6.32 1.50
C PHE A 54 8.24 7.37 0.38
N VAL A 55 9.41 7.73 -0.18
CA VAL A 55 9.48 8.71 -1.28
C VAL A 55 8.75 8.21 -2.52
N GLN A 56 8.90 6.93 -2.87
CA GLN A 56 8.17 6.34 -4.00
C GLN A 56 6.66 6.48 -3.83
N LEU A 57 6.13 6.21 -2.64
CA LEU A 57 4.69 6.24 -2.39
C LEU A 57 4.14 7.66 -2.32
N VAL A 58 4.91 8.63 -1.81
CA VAL A 58 4.56 10.05 -1.93
C VAL A 58 4.42 10.45 -3.41
N ILE A 59 5.40 10.07 -4.24
CA ILE A 59 5.34 10.33 -5.68
C ILE A 59 4.13 9.64 -6.30
N MET A 60 3.88 8.38 -5.91
CA MET A 60 2.79 7.58 -6.45
C MET A 60 1.42 8.20 -6.15
N GLU A 61 1.16 8.54 -4.89
CA GLU A 61 -0.09 9.17 -4.45
C GLU A 61 -0.31 10.52 -5.15
N LEU A 62 0.72 11.35 -5.26
CA LEU A 62 0.58 12.69 -5.83
C LEU A 62 0.40 12.69 -7.35
N LEU A 63 1.15 11.85 -8.07
CA LEU A 63 1.14 11.86 -9.53
C LEU A 63 0.06 10.98 -10.13
N PHE A 64 -0.23 9.82 -9.52
CA PHE A 64 -1.13 8.83 -10.13
C PHE A 64 -2.51 8.79 -9.48
N PHE A 65 -2.63 9.11 -8.19
CA PHE A 65 -3.89 9.05 -7.44
C PHE A 65 -4.49 10.41 -7.10
N GLY A 66 -3.73 11.50 -7.11
CA GLY A 66 -4.18 12.82 -6.62
C GLY A 66 -5.38 13.45 -7.36
N GLN A 67 -5.79 12.91 -8.51
CA GLN A 67 -6.99 13.32 -9.28
C GLN A 67 -8.05 12.21 -9.39
N LYS A 68 -7.85 11.11 -8.67
CA LYS A 68 -8.65 9.88 -8.73
C LYS A 68 -9.13 9.43 -7.34
N ARG A 69 -8.45 9.87 -6.29
CA ARG A 69 -8.69 9.49 -4.91
C ARG A 69 -8.71 10.75 -4.04
N TRP A 70 -9.70 10.86 -3.16
CA TRP A 70 -9.78 11.89 -2.14
C TRP A 70 -9.72 11.26 -0.76
N HIS A 71 -8.84 11.76 0.10
CA HIS A 71 -8.64 11.20 1.43
C HIS A 71 -9.46 11.95 2.48
N ALA A 72 -9.95 11.21 3.47
CA ALA A 72 -10.56 11.78 4.66
C ALA A 72 -9.54 12.58 5.49
N GLN A 73 -10.03 13.52 6.29
CA GLN A 73 -9.17 14.31 7.16
C GLN A 73 -8.65 13.46 8.33
N SER A 74 -7.35 13.18 8.30
CA SER A 74 -6.63 12.44 9.35
C SER A 74 -6.11 13.35 10.46
N LEU A 75 -5.59 12.77 11.55
CA LEU A 75 -4.93 13.55 12.62
C LEU A 75 -3.72 14.33 12.10
N ILE A 76 -2.96 13.73 11.19
CA ILE A 76 -1.73 14.31 10.62
C ILE A 76 -1.78 14.23 9.10
N MET A 77 -2.00 15.38 8.47
CA MET A 77 -1.90 15.55 7.03
C MET A 77 -0.44 15.83 6.63
N LEU A 78 0.13 15.01 5.75
CA LEU A 78 1.45 15.26 5.14
C LEU A 78 1.37 16.43 4.15
N ILE A 79 0.33 16.44 3.32
CA ILE A 79 -0.03 17.60 2.49
C ILE A 79 -1.45 18.01 2.91
N PRO A 80 -1.66 19.27 3.30
CA PRO A 80 -2.96 19.76 3.74
C PRO A 80 -4.06 19.37 2.77
N GLU A 81 -5.17 18.86 3.30
CA GLU A 81 -6.40 18.50 2.59
C GLU A 81 -6.28 17.40 1.53
N ARG A 82 -5.07 16.95 1.19
CA ARG A 82 -4.86 16.00 0.08
C ARG A 82 -4.26 14.67 0.48
N LEU A 83 -3.26 14.66 1.36
CA LEU A 83 -2.49 13.44 1.63
C LEU A 83 -2.27 13.24 3.14
N PRO A 84 -2.96 12.29 3.76
CA PRO A 84 -2.69 11.83 5.12
C PRO A 84 -1.30 11.21 5.26
N LEU A 85 -0.64 11.46 6.39
CA LEU A 85 0.65 10.85 6.68
C LEU A 85 0.53 9.33 6.88
N PHE A 86 -0.54 8.86 7.53
CA PHE A 86 -0.69 7.44 7.85
C PHE A 86 -0.79 6.57 6.59
N THR A 87 -1.46 7.04 5.53
CA THR A 87 -1.58 6.32 4.25
C THR A 87 -0.21 6.06 3.63
N VAL A 88 0.64 7.09 3.57
CA VAL A 88 2.00 6.94 3.01
C VAL A 88 2.84 6.04 3.88
N LEU A 89 2.77 6.21 5.21
CA LEU A 89 3.51 5.38 6.14
C LEU A 89 3.09 3.93 5.97
N ILE A 90 1.82 3.57 6.14
CA ILE A 90 1.37 2.17 6.16
C ILE A 90 1.67 1.45 4.84
N GLN A 91 1.51 2.12 3.69
CA GLN A 91 1.91 1.55 2.42
C GLN A 91 3.43 1.34 2.34
N ALA A 92 4.24 2.26 2.88
CA ALA A 92 5.71 2.09 2.95
C ALA A 92 6.09 0.92 3.85
N HIS A 93 5.31 0.65 4.90
CA HIS A 93 5.47 -0.55 5.72
C HIS A 93 5.21 -1.81 4.91
N PHE A 94 4.12 -1.88 4.14
CA PHE A 94 3.84 -3.04 3.30
C PHE A 94 4.96 -3.31 2.30
N TYR A 95 5.49 -2.26 1.67
CA TYR A 95 6.65 -2.37 0.79
C TYR A 95 7.87 -2.89 1.53
N TYR A 96 8.18 -2.36 2.71
CA TYR A 96 9.32 -2.82 3.48
C TYR A 96 9.17 -4.27 3.96
N MET A 97 8.00 -4.65 4.48
CA MET A 97 7.73 -6.01 4.96
C MET A 97 7.81 -7.02 3.82
N ALA A 98 7.24 -6.69 2.65
CA ALA A 98 7.34 -7.52 1.46
C ALA A 98 8.80 -7.61 0.95
N PHE A 99 9.60 -6.54 1.05
CA PHE A 99 11.02 -6.55 0.69
C PHE A 99 11.80 -7.52 1.58
N VAL A 100 11.61 -7.43 2.90
CA VAL A 100 12.26 -8.34 3.86
C VAL A 100 11.84 -9.78 3.59
N ALA A 101 10.53 -10.05 3.41
CA ALA A 101 10.03 -11.38 3.10
C ALA A 101 10.60 -11.94 1.79
N THR A 102 10.66 -11.12 0.73
CA THR A 102 11.22 -11.52 -0.57
C THR A 102 12.70 -11.88 -0.46
N SER A 103 13.47 -11.11 0.31
CA SER A 103 14.89 -11.40 0.55
C SER A 103 15.10 -12.75 1.24
N ARG A 104 14.13 -13.20 2.07
CA ARG A 104 14.17 -14.48 2.79
C ARG A 104 13.69 -15.68 1.99
N LEU A 105 12.93 -15.46 0.91
CA LEU A 105 12.57 -16.55 -0.01
C LEU A 105 13.82 -17.18 -0.65
N ARG A 106 14.91 -16.41 -0.82
CA ARG A 106 16.17 -16.87 -1.45
C ARG A 106 15.96 -17.55 -2.80
N ILE A 107 15.01 -17.03 -3.58
CA ILE A 107 14.75 -17.40 -4.97
C ILE A 107 15.58 -16.53 -5.92
N ASP A 108 15.59 -16.88 -7.20
CA ASP A 108 16.28 -16.12 -8.25
C ASP A 108 15.92 -14.63 -8.23
N SER A 109 16.94 -13.76 -8.28
CA SER A 109 16.82 -12.30 -8.24
C SER A 109 15.96 -11.72 -9.36
N PHE A 110 15.83 -12.42 -10.48
CA PHE A 110 14.93 -12.05 -11.58
C PHE A 110 13.46 -12.27 -11.22
N ILE A 111 13.16 -13.29 -10.40
CA ILE A 111 11.80 -13.65 -9.99
C ILE A 111 11.39 -12.95 -8.68
N GLN A 112 12.35 -12.57 -7.84
CA GLN A 112 12.10 -11.81 -6.61
C GLN A 112 11.15 -10.61 -6.80
N PRO A 113 11.30 -9.75 -7.83
CA PRO A 113 10.34 -8.67 -8.10
C PRO A 113 8.88 -9.10 -8.24
N LEU A 114 8.60 -10.24 -8.87
CA LEU A 114 7.24 -10.76 -9.00
C LEU A 114 6.68 -11.22 -7.65
N ALA A 115 7.52 -11.90 -6.85
CA ALA A 115 7.15 -12.30 -5.50
C ALA A 115 6.84 -11.08 -4.62
N MET A 116 7.66 -10.04 -4.71
CA MET A 116 7.45 -8.76 -4.02
C MET A 116 6.11 -8.13 -4.40
N GLY A 117 5.77 -8.10 -5.69
CA GLY A 117 4.46 -7.62 -6.17
C GLY A 117 3.29 -8.39 -5.55
N CYS A 118 3.36 -9.72 -5.54
CA CYS A 118 2.34 -10.56 -4.91
C CYS A 118 2.23 -10.30 -3.39
N LEU A 119 3.36 -10.21 -2.68
CA LEU A 119 3.38 -9.98 -1.24
C LEU A 119 2.85 -8.60 -0.84
N VAL A 120 3.12 -7.56 -1.64
CA VAL A 120 2.52 -6.23 -1.42
C VAL A 120 1.00 -6.28 -1.60
N LEU A 121 0.51 -6.98 -2.62
CA LEU A 121 -0.93 -7.11 -2.85
C LEU A 121 -1.67 -7.81 -1.70
N LEU A 122 -1.02 -8.76 -1.02
CA LEU A 122 -1.62 -9.43 0.14
C LEU A 122 -1.97 -8.47 1.29
N PHE A 123 -1.23 -7.36 1.44
CA PHE A 123 -1.54 -6.31 2.40
C PHE A 123 -2.46 -5.24 1.84
N ILE A 124 -2.19 -4.80 0.61
CA ILE A 124 -2.96 -3.73 -0.04
C ILE A 124 -4.41 -4.13 -0.27
N PHE A 125 -4.68 -5.40 -0.60
CA PHE A 125 -6.03 -5.85 -0.94
C PHE A 125 -7.05 -5.64 0.20
N PRO A 126 -6.86 -6.19 1.42
CA PRO A 126 -7.77 -5.91 2.53
C PRO A 126 -7.73 -4.44 2.97
N PHE A 127 -6.57 -3.79 2.93
CA PHE A 127 -6.43 -2.36 3.25
C PHE A 127 -7.31 -1.47 2.37
N GLU A 128 -7.31 -1.71 1.05
CA GLU A 128 -8.09 -0.90 0.12
C GLU A 128 -9.59 -1.15 0.22
N ILE A 129 -10.00 -2.40 0.46
CA ILE A 129 -11.40 -2.74 0.67
C ILE A 129 -11.94 -2.03 1.92
N LEU A 130 -11.20 -2.13 3.02
CA LEU A 130 -11.58 -1.46 4.27
C LEU A 130 -11.52 0.06 4.13
N GLY A 131 -10.51 0.60 3.45
CA GLY A 131 -10.36 2.04 3.28
C GLY A 131 -11.46 2.68 2.45
N ALA A 132 -11.86 2.04 1.35
CA ALA A 132 -13.02 2.49 0.58
C ALA A 132 -14.32 2.32 1.39
N LYS A 133 -14.49 1.18 2.07
CA LYS A 133 -15.75 0.88 2.78
C LYS A 133 -15.96 1.73 4.03
N PHE A 134 -14.89 2.08 4.73
CA PHE A 134 -14.91 2.93 5.92
C PHE A 134 -14.60 4.41 5.63
N LEU A 135 -14.63 4.81 4.36
CA LEU A 135 -14.45 6.20 3.92
C LEU A 135 -13.15 6.84 4.40
N TRP A 136 -12.07 6.06 4.45
CA TRP A 136 -10.72 6.61 4.61
C TRP A 136 -10.32 7.38 3.34
N TRP A 137 -10.83 6.93 2.20
CA TRP A 137 -10.80 7.66 0.95
C TRP A 137 -12.01 7.31 0.07
N THR A 138 -12.26 8.16 -0.91
CA THR A 138 -13.25 7.97 -1.97
C THR A 138 -12.57 7.99 -3.34
N TRP A 139 -13.26 7.45 -4.34
CA TRP A 139 -12.78 7.35 -5.71
C TRP A 139 -13.49 8.35 -6.61
N HIS A 140 -12.90 8.58 -7.79
CA HIS A 140 -13.57 9.31 -8.85
C HIS A 140 -14.66 8.45 -9.48
N ASP A 141 -15.89 8.95 -9.42
CA ASP A 141 -17.10 8.23 -9.81
C ASP A 141 -17.09 7.77 -11.28
N THR A 142 -16.88 8.72 -12.20
CA THR A 142 -16.98 8.47 -13.65
C THR A 142 -15.66 8.26 -14.39
N ASP A 143 -14.56 8.01 -13.67
CA ASP A 143 -13.28 7.77 -14.34
C ASP A 143 -13.32 6.38 -15.02
N PRO A 144 -13.16 6.29 -16.36
CA PRO A 144 -13.28 5.03 -17.08
C PRO A 144 -12.26 3.96 -16.64
N ILE A 145 -11.13 4.38 -16.04
CA ILE A 145 -10.11 3.47 -15.54
C ILE A 145 -10.53 2.84 -14.20
N LEU A 146 -11.49 3.45 -13.49
CA LEU A 146 -11.92 3.04 -12.15
C LEU A 146 -13.26 2.28 -12.13
N VAL A 147 -13.86 2.05 -13.30
CA VAL A 147 -15.20 1.42 -13.43
C VAL A 147 -15.20 -0.02 -12.94
N ASP A 148 -14.20 -0.82 -13.32
CA ASP A 148 -14.13 -2.22 -12.91
C ASP A 148 -13.63 -2.32 -11.47
N ARG A 149 -14.52 -2.76 -10.55
CA ARG A 149 -14.25 -2.81 -9.11
C ARG A 149 -14.38 -4.22 -8.52
N ALA A 150 -13.58 -4.50 -7.51
CA ALA A 150 -13.73 -5.63 -6.59
C ALA A 150 -14.10 -5.09 -5.20
N LEU A 151 -15.32 -5.38 -4.74
CA LEU A 151 -15.82 -4.96 -3.41
C LEU A 151 -15.69 -3.43 -3.17
N GLY A 152 -15.95 -2.62 -4.20
CA GLY A 152 -15.87 -1.17 -4.16
C GLY A 152 -14.49 -0.58 -4.50
N VAL A 153 -13.47 -1.42 -4.69
CA VAL A 153 -12.09 -0.98 -5.02
C VAL A 153 -11.78 -1.20 -6.50
N PRO A 154 -11.31 -0.19 -7.24
CA PRO A 154 -10.96 -0.37 -8.63
C PRO A 154 -9.77 -1.31 -8.86
N TYR A 155 -9.89 -2.25 -9.81
CA TYR A 155 -8.80 -3.18 -10.14
C TYR A 155 -7.52 -2.46 -10.57
N HIS A 156 -7.65 -1.29 -11.22
CA HIS A 156 -6.50 -0.47 -11.62
C HIS A 156 -5.58 -0.18 -10.42
N ILE A 157 -6.11 0.01 -9.22
CA ILE A 157 -5.32 0.28 -8.01
C ILE A 157 -4.43 -0.91 -7.66
N PHE A 158 -4.94 -2.14 -7.78
CA PHE A 158 -4.15 -3.35 -7.57
C PHE A 158 -3.05 -3.50 -8.62
N PHE A 159 -3.34 -3.21 -9.89
CA PHE A 159 -2.31 -3.20 -10.94
C PHE A 159 -1.21 -2.17 -10.65
N ASN A 160 -1.56 -0.96 -10.21
CA ASN A 160 -0.57 0.05 -9.81
C ASN A 160 0.32 -0.51 -8.70
N HIS A 161 -0.25 -0.91 -7.56
CA HIS A 161 0.56 -1.39 -6.43
C HIS A 161 1.43 -2.60 -6.80
N PHE A 162 0.92 -3.53 -7.61
CA PHE A 162 1.70 -4.68 -8.08
C PHE A 162 2.89 -4.24 -8.94
N PHE A 163 2.67 -3.47 -10.01
CA PHE A 163 3.74 -3.10 -10.93
C PHE A 163 4.72 -2.11 -10.32
N PHE A 164 4.28 -1.18 -9.47
CA PHE A 164 5.19 -0.30 -8.75
C PHE A 164 6.04 -1.06 -7.71
N ALA A 165 5.52 -2.14 -7.10
CA ALA A 165 6.30 -3.00 -6.22
C ALA A 165 7.33 -3.86 -6.99
N VAL A 166 6.92 -4.46 -8.12
CA VAL A 166 7.84 -5.15 -9.05
C VAL A 166 8.93 -4.18 -9.50
N ALA A 167 8.54 -2.97 -9.88
CA ALA A 167 9.46 -1.96 -10.35
C ALA A 167 10.41 -1.49 -9.25
N PHE A 168 9.92 -1.32 -8.01
CA PHE A 168 10.73 -0.94 -6.86
C PHE A 168 11.89 -1.90 -6.63
N LEU A 169 11.59 -3.21 -6.58
CA LEU A 169 12.63 -4.22 -6.33
C LEU A 169 13.55 -4.40 -7.55
N THR A 170 13.02 -4.35 -8.77
CA THR A 170 13.84 -4.39 -10.00
C THR A 170 14.80 -3.21 -10.04
N GLY A 171 14.30 -2.00 -9.79
CA GLY A 171 15.12 -0.78 -9.74
C GLY A 171 16.13 -0.82 -8.61
N HIS A 172 15.77 -1.37 -7.44
CA HIS A 172 16.74 -1.64 -6.37
C HIS A 172 17.89 -2.52 -6.87
N HIS A 173 17.61 -3.67 -7.49
CA HIS A 173 18.65 -4.57 -7.98
C HIS A 173 19.55 -3.91 -9.04
N LEU A 174 18.97 -3.19 -10.01
CA LEU A 174 19.71 -2.52 -11.09
C LEU A 174 20.58 -1.37 -10.58
N VAL A 175 20.01 -0.51 -9.73
CA VAL A 175 20.74 0.65 -9.19
C VAL A 175 21.77 0.20 -8.18
N ARG A 176 21.48 -0.83 -7.37
CA ARG A 176 22.46 -1.44 -6.46
C ARG A 176 23.67 -1.93 -7.23
N TRP A 177 23.48 -2.70 -8.31
CA TRP A 177 24.59 -3.25 -9.09
C TRP A 177 25.49 -2.18 -9.72
N THR A 178 24.93 -1.00 -10.01
CA THR A 178 25.65 0.08 -10.71
C THR A 178 26.25 1.13 -9.77
N VAL A 179 25.59 1.44 -8.65
CA VAL A 179 25.93 2.59 -7.80
C VAL A 179 26.51 2.18 -6.45
N LEU A 180 26.13 1.03 -5.90
CA LEU A 180 26.52 0.62 -4.54
C LEU A 180 27.58 -0.47 -4.60
N GLU A 181 28.67 -0.26 -3.86
CA GLU A 181 29.70 -1.27 -3.63
C GLU A 181 29.40 -2.02 -2.32
N GLY A 182 29.76 -3.30 -2.27
CA GLY A 182 29.61 -4.11 -1.06
C GLY A 182 28.20 -4.62 -0.76
N GLU A 183 28.15 -5.66 0.08
CA GLU A 183 26.90 -6.30 0.52
C GLU A 183 26.23 -5.52 1.65
N TYR A 184 27.02 -4.81 2.46
CA TYR A 184 26.58 -4.06 3.63
C TYR A 184 26.67 -2.55 3.41
N TYR A 185 26.04 -1.79 4.30
CA TYR A 185 26.18 -0.33 4.31
C TYR A 185 27.61 0.04 4.73
N GLU A 186 28.29 0.82 3.90
CA GLU A 186 29.64 1.33 4.18
C GLU A 186 29.58 2.82 4.51
N ASP A 187 30.02 3.18 5.73
CA ASP A 187 29.99 4.59 6.20
C ASP A 187 30.87 5.52 5.34
N ASP A 188 31.95 4.99 4.77
CA ASP A 188 32.83 5.73 3.85
C ASP A 188 32.09 6.17 2.57
N ASN A 189 31.08 5.39 2.17
CA ASN A 189 30.28 5.59 0.96
C ASN A 189 28.89 6.19 1.23
N TRP A 190 28.66 6.82 2.40
CA TRP A 190 27.34 7.30 2.81
C TRP A 190 26.66 8.20 1.77
N LYS A 191 27.42 9.02 1.02
CA LYS A 191 26.86 9.89 -0.03
C LYS A 191 26.21 9.07 -1.16
N ARG A 192 26.80 7.94 -1.54
CA ARG A 192 26.27 7.02 -2.56
C ARG A 192 25.04 6.27 -2.04
N GLU A 193 25.07 5.85 -0.78
CA GLU A 193 23.94 5.19 -0.10
C GLU A 193 22.72 6.11 0.04
N TRP A 194 22.92 7.41 0.29
CA TRP A 194 21.81 8.37 0.39
C TRP A 194 21.39 8.92 -0.98
N SER A 195 22.30 9.03 -1.96
CA SER A 195 21.91 9.36 -3.33
C SER A 195 21.00 8.29 -3.94
N TYR A 196 21.23 7.02 -3.57
CA TYR A 196 20.36 5.89 -3.90
C TYR A 196 18.90 6.15 -3.47
N VAL A 197 18.67 6.64 -2.24
CA VAL A 197 17.32 6.92 -1.71
C VAL A 197 16.59 7.96 -2.55
N MET A 198 17.30 8.97 -3.06
CA MET A 198 16.69 10.02 -3.87
C MET A 198 16.42 9.56 -5.30
N PHE A 199 17.31 8.76 -5.90
CA PHE A 199 17.24 8.46 -7.33
C PHE A 199 16.35 7.26 -7.67
N VAL A 200 16.37 6.23 -6.82
CA VAL A 200 15.63 4.98 -7.04
C VAL A 200 14.12 5.21 -7.16
N PRO A 201 13.46 6.02 -6.32
CA PRO A 201 12.02 6.30 -6.44
C PRO A 201 11.62 6.86 -7.81
N PHE A 202 12.45 7.70 -8.44
CA PHE A 202 12.11 8.24 -9.77
C PHE A 202 12.24 7.19 -10.87
N ILE A 203 13.33 6.41 -10.87
CA ILE A 203 13.52 5.34 -11.86
C ILE A 203 12.44 4.27 -11.71
N THR A 204 12.16 3.85 -10.49
CA THR A 204 11.18 2.81 -10.19
C THR A 204 9.77 3.26 -10.56
N ASN A 205 9.43 4.54 -10.36
CA ASN A 205 8.16 5.07 -10.84
C ASN A 205 8.06 5.04 -12.37
N LEU A 206 9.12 5.47 -13.09
CA LEU A 206 9.16 5.41 -14.55
C LEU A 206 9.00 3.97 -15.05
N PHE A 207 9.70 3.03 -14.42
CA PHE A 207 9.64 1.62 -14.79
C PHE A 207 8.26 1.01 -14.48
N GLY A 208 7.64 1.37 -13.34
CA GLY A 208 6.27 0.99 -13.01
C GLY A 208 5.26 1.47 -14.04
N VAL A 209 5.42 2.70 -14.55
CA VAL A 209 4.63 3.23 -15.66
C VAL A 209 4.80 2.41 -16.93
N VAL A 210 6.03 2.05 -17.29
CA VAL A 210 6.28 1.21 -18.47
C VAL A 210 5.59 -0.15 -18.32
N LEU A 211 5.66 -0.78 -17.15
CA LEU A 211 4.96 -2.04 -16.87
C LEU A 211 3.43 -1.89 -16.97
N LEU A 212 2.86 -0.80 -16.45
CA LEU A 212 1.43 -0.50 -16.60
C LEU A 212 1.04 -0.33 -18.08
N ILE A 213 1.85 0.36 -18.88
CA ILE A 213 1.60 0.48 -20.32
C ILE A 213 1.57 -0.90 -20.99
N LEU A 214 2.59 -1.72 -20.72
CA LEU A 214 2.78 -3.01 -21.37
C LEU A 214 1.75 -4.06 -20.96
N PHE A 215 1.29 -4.05 -19.71
CA PHE A 215 0.47 -5.13 -19.17
C PHE A 215 -0.95 -4.72 -18.82
N TYR A 216 -1.18 -3.48 -18.35
CA TYR A 216 -2.54 -3.00 -18.10
C TYR A 216 -3.13 -2.37 -19.36
N HIS A 217 -2.54 -1.27 -19.84
CA HIS A 217 -3.12 -0.51 -20.94
C HIS A 217 -3.15 -1.31 -22.26
N LEU A 218 -2.13 -2.12 -22.54
CA LEU A 218 -2.13 -2.99 -23.72
C LEU A 218 -3.26 -4.04 -23.67
N PHE A 219 -3.41 -4.76 -22.56
CA PHE A 219 -4.37 -5.88 -22.51
C PHE A 219 -5.79 -5.43 -22.21
N VAL A 220 -5.97 -4.51 -21.27
CA VAL A 220 -7.28 -4.05 -20.81
C VAL A 220 -7.83 -2.98 -21.74
N GLU A 221 -7.06 -1.93 -22.04
CA GLU A 221 -7.59 -0.82 -22.85
C GLU A 221 -7.52 -1.09 -24.35
N LEU A 222 -6.41 -1.65 -24.86
CA LEU A 222 -6.26 -1.87 -26.31
C LEU A 222 -6.84 -3.21 -26.79
N LEU A 223 -6.58 -4.31 -26.08
CA LEU A 223 -7.09 -5.64 -26.44
C LEU A 223 -8.46 -5.96 -25.84
N HIS A 224 -9.03 -5.07 -25.01
CA HIS A 224 -10.34 -5.21 -24.38
C HIS A 224 -10.53 -6.53 -23.61
N VAL A 225 -9.45 -7.03 -22.99
CA VAL A 225 -9.54 -8.16 -22.06
C VAL A 225 -10.20 -7.69 -20.76
N GLN A 226 -11.17 -8.45 -20.25
CA GLN A 226 -11.84 -8.14 -18.99
C GLN A 226 -10.81 -7.92 -17.87
N THR A 227 -10.89 -6.79 -17.17
CA THR A 227 -9.89 -6.34 -16.19
C THR A 227 -9.63 -7.37 -15.09
N ALA A 228 -10.70 -7.97 -14.54
CA ALA A 228 -10.62 -9.03 -13.53
C ALA A 228 -9.89 -10.29 -14.05
N ALA A 229 -10.14 -10.69 -15.30
CA ALA A 229 -9.48 -11.84 -15.91
C ALA A 229 -7.99 -11.55 -16.17
N SER A 230 -7.66 -10.35 -16.66
CA SER A 230 -6.28 -9.90 -16.84
C SER A 230 -5.51 -9.90 -15.51
N PHE A 231 -6.12 -9.39 -14.44
CA PHE A 231 -5.52 -9.41 -13.11
C PHE A 231 -5.33 -10.83 -12.57
N GLY A 232 -6.32 -11.70 -12.74
CA GLY A 232 -6.22 -13.11 -12.37
C GLY A 232 -5.10 -13.85 -13.10
N LEU A 233 -4.93 -13.61 -14.41
CA LEU A 233 -3.83 -14.16 -15.20
C LEU A 233 -2.46 -13.64 -14.75
N LEU A 234 -2.35 -12.35 -14.43
CA LEU A 234 -1.13 -11.75 -13.89
C LEU A 234 -0.72 -12.43 -12.59
N LEU A 235 -1.67 -12.63 -11.66
CA LEU A 235 -1.41 -13.32 -10.40
C LEU A 235 -1.03 -14.79 -10.62
N LEU A 236 -1.79 -15.51 -11.45
CA LEU A 236 -1.52 -16.92 -11.73
C LEU A 236 -0.12 -17.12 -12.34
N MET A 237 0.25 -16.29 -13.30
CA MET A 237 1.57 -16.33 -13.93
C MET A 237 2.67 -16.02 -12.92
N SER A 238 2.49 -14.97 -12.09
CA SER A 238 3.47 -14.57 -11.08
C SER A 238 3.68 -15.67 -10.03
N LEU A 239 2.59 -16.29 -9.55
CA LEU A 239 2.64 -17.40 -8.60
C LEU A 239 3.29 -18.65 -9.22
N THR A 240 3.04 -18.92 -10.50
CA THR A 240 3.67 -20.04 -11.21
C THR A 240 5.18 -19.83 -11.30
N PHE A 241 5.64 -18.63 -11.65
CA PHE A 241 7.06 -18.30 -11.65
C PHE A 241 7.69 -18.39 -10.26
N CYS A 242 7.01 -17.89 -9.22
CA CYS A 242 7.48 -18.03 -7.84
C CYS A 242 7.58 -19.51 -7.43
N TRP A 243 6.61 -20.33 -7.81
CA TRP A 243 6.62 -21.76 -7.55
C TRP A 243 7.76 -22.49 -8.28
N MET A 244 8.02 -22.13 -9.54
CA MET A 244 9.17 -22.66 -10.28
C MET A 244 10.49 -22.27 -9.60
N ALA A 245 10.64 -21.00 -9.22
CA ALA A 245 11.85 -20.49 -8.57
C ALA A 245 12.07 -21.10 -7.18
N ASP A 246 11.01 -21.42 -6.44
CA ASP A 246 11.09 -22.15 -5.17
C ASP A 246 11.63 -23.57 -5.35
N ARG A 247 11.32 -24.24 -6.48
CA ARG A 247 11.86 -25.58 -6.79
C ARG A 247 13.35 -25.56 -7.13
N GLU A 248 13.85 -24.45 -7.64
CA GLU A 248 15.26 -24.25 -7.98
C GLU A 248 16.06 -23.61 -6.83
N ARG A 249 15.38 -23.25 -5.73
CA ARG A 249 15.96 -22.57 -4.58
C ARG A 249 17.21 -23.26 -4.03
N ASP A 250 17.20 -24.59 -3.94
CA ASP A 250 18.28 -25.37 -3.31
C ASP A 250 19.53 -25.56 -4.20
N ASP A 251 19.54 -24.98 -5.42
CA ASP A 251 20.73 -25.01 -6.28
C ASP A 251 21.94 -24.35 -5.58
N PRO A 252 23.06 -25.07 -5.39
CA PRO A 252 24.28 -24.52 -4.80
C PRO A 252 24.79 -23.26 -5.51
N TYR A 253 24.64 -23.17 -6.83
CA TYR A 253 25.06 -21.99 -7.60
C TYR A 253 24.23 -20.76 -7.21
N LEU A 254 22.91 -20.89 -7.16
CA LEU A 254 22.00 -19.83 -6.75
C LEU A 254 22.24 -19.41 -5.29
N GLN A 255 22.43 -20.39 -4.40
CA GLN A 255 22.70 -20.12 -2.99
C GLN A 255 24.01 -19.37 -2.74
N ASN A 256 25.03 -19.60 -3.58
CA ASN A 256 26.29 -18.87 -3.53
C ASN A 256 26.14 -17.41 -3.99
N ILE A 257 25.33 -17.15 -5.02
CA ILE A 257 25.04 -15.79 -5.51
C ILE A 257 24.26 -14.99 -4.45
N LEU A 258 23.36 -15.66 -3.71
CA LEU A 258 22.49 -15.05 -2.71
C LEU A 258 23.11 -15.01 -1.30
N ALA A 259 24.38 -15.38 -1.13
CA ALA A 259 25.10 -15.13 0.12
C ALA A 259 25.37 -13.61 0.25
N PRO A 260 25.26 -13.00 1.44
CA PRO A 260 25.10 -13.57 2.78
C PRO A 260 23.65 -13.62 3.28
N VAL A 261 23.37 -14.63 4.12
CA VAL A 261 22.01 -15.01 4.59
C VAL A 261 21.37 -13.99 5.56
N ASP A 262 22.19 -13.13 6.19
CA ASP A 262 21.83 -12.34 7.37
C ASP A 262 21.97 -10.82 7.16
N ALA A 263 21.98 -10.33 5.91
CA ALA A 263 22.33 -8.93 5.63
C ALA A 263 21.39 -7.88 6.28
N TYR A 264 20.17 -8.26 6.65
CA TYR A 264 19.09 -7.33 7.01
C TYR A 264 18.25 -7.78 8.22
N ASP A 265 18.81 -8.57 9.14
CA ASP A 265 18.05 -9.27 10.19
C ASP A 265 18.17 -8.64 11.59
N SER A 266 17.04 -8.53 12.30
CA SER A 266 17.03 -8.26 13.74
C SER A 266 15.83 -8.91 14.45
N ASP A 267 16.11 -9.41 15.65
CA ASP A 267 15.14 -10.09 16.51
C ASP A 267 14.51 -9.12 17.52
N TRP A 268 13.19 -9.21 17.73
CA TRP A 268 12.48 -8.49 18.81
C TRP A 268 11.45 -9.34 19.56
N LEU A 269 11.33 -9.01 20.86
CA LEU A 269 10.22 -9.23 21.83
C LEU A 269 9.74 -10.65 22.19
N TYR A 270 9.50 -11.58 21.26
CA TYR A 270 8.85 -12.86 21.62
C TYR A 270 9.51 -14.10 20.98
N PRO A 271 9.88 -15.13 21.77
CA PRO A 271 10.48 -16.36 21.26
C PRO A 271 9.57 -17.20 20.37
N PHE A 272 8.25 -16.95 20.39
CA PHE A 272 7.25 -17.75 19.67
C PHE A 272 6.95 -17.20 18.26
N ILE A 273 7.26 -15.93 18.02
CA ILE A 273 7.14 -15.27 16.72
C ILE A 273 8.55 -14.78 16.38
N ASP A 274 9.31 -15.68 15.74
CA ASP A 274 10.76 -15.63 15.54
C ASP A 274 11.33 -14.36 14.86
N HIS A 275 10.48 -13.45 14.34
CA HIS A 275 10.88 -12.27 13.58
C HIS A 275 9.99 -11.05 13.86
N ALA A 276 10.59 -9.86 14.01
CA ALA A 276 9.87 -8.61 14.26
C ALA A 276 8.82 -8.26 13.18
N VAL A 277 9.11 -8.54 11.91
CA VAL A 277 8.19 -8.29 10.79
C VAL A 277 6.92 -9.13 10.93
N ASN A 278 7.02 -10.39 11.34
CA ASN A 278 5.83 -11.22 11.62
C ASN A 278 4.94 -10.62 12.72
N GLN A 279 5.54 -10.02 13.74
CA GLN A 279 4.78 -9.36 14.81
C GLN A 279 4.02 -8.14 14.29
N MET A 280 4.64 -7.36 13.39
CA MET A 280 3.98 -6.21 12.75
C MET A 280 2.82 -6.66 11.86
N VAL A 281 3.03 -7.71 11.05
CA VAL A 281 1.97 -8.32 10.23
C VAL A 281 0.81 -8.77 11.11
N PHE A 282 1.09 -9.42 12.24
CA PHE A 282 0.05 -9.85 13.17
C PHE A 282 -0.73 -8.69 13.79
N VAL A 283 -0.04 -7.64 14.25
CA VAL A 283 -0.69 -6.44 14.82
C VAL A 283 -1.57 -5.75 13.77
N TYR A 284 -1.07 -5.62 12.55
CA TYR A 284 -1.83 -5.04 11.44
C TYR A 284 -3.07 -5.88 11.09
N SER A 285 -2.91 -7.20 10.94
CA SER A 285 -4.02 -8.10 10.71
C SER A 285 -5.05 -8.12 11.83
N LEU A 286 -4.60 -8.01 13.09
CA LEU A 286 -5.50 -7.96 14.24
C LEU A 286 -6.40 -6.72 14.17
N ILE A 287 -5.85 -5.55 13.82
CA ILE A 287 -6.69 -4.35 13.70
C ILE A 287 -7.70 -4.50 12.57
N GLU A 288 -7.33 -5.05 11.40
CA GLU A 288 -8.28 -5.30 10.30
C GLU A 288 -9.46 -6.21 10.74
N ILE A 289 -9.18 -7.28 11.50
CA ILE A 289 -10.22 -8.17 12.07
C ILE A 289 -11.14 -7.38 13.02
N VAL A 290 -10.56 -6.54 13.87
CA VAL A 290 -11.32 -5.73 14.83
C VAL A 290 -12.22 -4.74 14.08
N LEU A 291 -11.71 -4.07 13.03
CA LEU A 291 -12.47 -3.09 12.26
C LEU A 291 -13.65 -3.76 11.54
N ILE A 292 -13.43 -4.85 10.79
CA ILE A 292 -14.51 -5.55 10.07
C ILE A 292 -15.52 -6.24 11.01
N GLY A 293 -15.10 -6.62 12.20
CA GLY A 293 -15.94 -7.32 13.18
C GLY A 293 -16.79 -6.41 14.05
N LEU A 294 -16.33 -5.18 14.35
CA LEU A 294 -16.96 -4.31 15.34
C LEU A 294 -17.55 -3.02 14.77
N ILE A 295 -17.07 -2.54 13.62
CA ILE A 295 -17.47 -1.24 13.09
C ILE A 295 -18.50 -1.43 11.98
N ASP A 296 -19.64 -0.75 12.12
CA ASP A 296 -20.63 -0.63 11.06
C ASP A 296 -20.32 0.58 10.16
N PRO A 297 -20.03 0.38 8.86
CA PRO A 297 -19.82 1.46 7.90
C PRO A 297 -20.95 2.49 7.87
N SER A 298 -22.20 2.09 8.17
CA SER A 298 -23.35 2.98 8.12
C SER A 298 -23.31 4.13 9.13
N THR A 299 -22.55 3.94 10.22
CA THR A 299 -22.37 4.93 11.29
C THR A 299 -21.23 5.90 11.02
N ILE A 300 -20.44 5.67 9.97
CA ILE A 300 -19.25 6.46 9.67
C ILE A 300 -19.64 7.70 8.89
N VAL A 301 -19.07 8.82 9.31
CA VAL A 301 -19.17 10.12 8.64
C VAL A 301 -17.76 10.56 8.25
N SER A 302 -17.59 11.05 7.03
CA SER A 302 -16.34 11.61 6.55
C SER A 302 -16.57 13.04 6.08
N VAL A 303 -16.09 14.00 6.87
CA VAL A 303 -16.09 15.42 6.53
C VAL A 303 -14.73 15.77 5.95
N GLY A 304 -14.72 16.33 4.74
CA GLY A 304 -13.44 16.69 4.14
C GLY A 304 -13.54 17.14 2.69
N HIS A 305 -12.36 17.28 2.09
CA HIS A 305 -12.22 17.56 0.68
C HIS A 305 -12.51 16.30 -0.14
N HIS A 306 -13.56 16.32 -0.94
CA HIS A 306 -13.99 15.22 -1.82
C HIS A 306 -14.03 15.66 -3.29
N GLN A 307 -14.53 14.79 -4.18
CA GLN A 307 -14.80 15.17 -5.56
C GLN A 307 -15.79 16.35 -5.58
N PRO A 308 -15.48 17.47 -6.25
CA PRO A 308 -16.32 18.67 -6.17
C PRO A 308 -17.72 18.41 -6.73
N LEU A 309 -18.73 18.99 -6.08
CA LEU A 309 -20.11 19.00 -6.57
C LEU A 309 -20.27 20.09 -7.64
N GLY A 310 -21.13 19.87 -8.63
CA GLY A 310 -21.29 20.84 -9.72
C GLY A 310 -22.23 20.34 -10.82
N ASP A 311 -22.15 20.98 -11.99
CA ASP A 311 -23.00 20.64 -13.13
C ASP A 311 -22.63 19.26 -13.70
N CYS A 312 -23.65 18.41 -13.81
CA CYS A 312 -23.53 17.08 -14.39
C CYS A 312 -23.25 17.09 -15.89
N ASP A 313 -23.50 18.19 -16.60
CA ASP A 313 -23.25 18.26 -18.05
C ASP A 313 -21.78 18.58 -18.37
N GLU A 314 -21.00 19.05 -17.39
CA GLU A 314 -19.57 19.34 -17.58
C GLU A 314 -18.71 18.07 -17.61
N ASN A 315 -18.16 17.79 -18.78
CA ASN A 315 -17.16 16.75 -18.99
C ASN A 315 -15.76 17.35 -19.07
N GLU A 316 -14.79 16.70 -18.43
CA GLU A 316 -13.38 16.98 -18.63
C GLU A 316 -12.71 15.89 -19.49
N THR A 317 -11.82 16.33 -20.37
CA THR A 317 -11.03 15.42 -21.20
C THR A 317 -9.65 15.26 -20.59
N PHE A 318 -9.25 14.02 -20.29
CA PHE A 318 -7.89 13.72 -19.86
C PHE A 318 -7.23 12.75 -20.85
N ARG A 319 -5.90 12.67 -20.78
CA ARG A 319 -5.13 11.73 -21.60
C ARG A 319 -4.54 10.65 -20.72
N THR A 320 -4.66 9.39 -21.15
CA THR A 320 -3.93 8.28 -20.52
C THR A 320 -2.44 8.42 -20.82
N ILE A 321 -1.65 7.59 -20.16
CA ILE A 321 -0.20 7.52 -20.37
C ILE A 321 0.14 7.17 -21.83
N LEU A 322 -0.71 6.38 -22.50
CA LEU A 322 -0.62 6.08 -23.93
C LEU A 322 -1.02 7.24 -24.86
N GLY A 323 -1.44 8.38 -24.29
CA GLY A 323 -1.94 9.53 -25.04
C GLY A 323 -3.36 9.37 -25.57
N MET A 324 -4.07 8.29 -25.19
CA MET A 324 -5.47 8.10 -25.57
C MET A 324 -6.35 9.10 -24.83
N ARG A 325 -7.35 9.67 -25.51
CA ARG A 325 -8.24 10.67 -24.93
C ARG A 325 -9.43 9.96 -24.30
N HIS A 326 -9.65 10.25 -23.02
CA HIS A 326 -10.81 9.80 -22.26
C HIS A 326 -11.58 11.00 -21.74
N ASN A 327 -12.89 10.81 -21.61
CA ASN A 327 -13.79 11.81 -21.05
C ASN A 327 -14.34 11.26 -19.74
N ARG A 328 -14.38 12.09 -18.71
CA ARG A 328 -15.04 11.81 -17.43
C ARG A 328 -15.81 13.05 -16.96
N LYS A 329 -16.74 12.90 -16.03
CA LYS A 329 -17.44 14.04 -15.42
C LYS A 329 -16.46 14.80 -14.55
N ARG A 330 -16.46 16.12 -14.65
CA ARG A 330 -15.61 16.96 -13.79
C ARG A 330 -16.11 16.98 -12.35
N TYR A 331 -17.42 16.96 -12.19
CA TYR A 331 -18.09 17.05 -10.89
C TYR A 331 -18.81 15.74 -10.54
N LEU A 332 -19.02 15.53 -9.25
CA LEU A 332 -19.87 14.46 -8.75
C LEU A 332 -21.34 14.87 -8.89
N CYS A 333 -22.14 13.99 -9.49
CA CYS A 333 -23.55 14.22 -9.75
C CYS A 333 -24.41 13.85 -8.54
N VAL A 334 -25.04 14.84 -7.92
CA VAL A 334 -25.78 14.67 -6.65
C VAL A 334 -26.95 13.67 -6.76
N HIS A 335 -27.57 13.56 -7.94
CA HIS A 335 -28.72 12.68 -8.17
C HIS A 335 -28.37 11.32 -8.78
N GLU A 336 -27.18 11.18 -9.37
CA GLU A 336 -26.79 10.01 -10.15
C GLU A 336 -25.29 9.78 -9.99
N TYR A 337 -24.91 8.95 -9.01
CA TYR A 337 -23.55 8.51 -8.75
C TYR A 337 -23.57 7.06 -8.25
N ASP A 338 -22.47 6.33 -8.44
CA ASP A 338 -22.33 4.92 -8.07
C ASP A 338 -21.11 4.72 -7.16
N GLU A 339 -21.27 5.10 -5.89
CA GLU A 339 -20.23 4.98 -4.87
C GLU A 339 -20.72 4.31 -3.57
N GLU A 340 -19.78 3.87 -2.74
CA GLU A 340 -20.03 3.17 -1.46
C GLU A 340 -20.45 4.10 -0.31
N PHE A 341 -20.81 5.35 -0.61
CA PHE A 341 -21.24 6.36 0.34
C PHE A 341 -22.55 7.03 -0.06
N ASN A 342 -23.15 7.76 0.88
CA ASN A 342 -24.28 8.65 0.66
C ASN A 342 -23.91 10.08 1.04
N LEU A 343 -24.53 11.07 0.40
CA LEU A 343 -24.43 12.47 0.82
C LEU A 343 -25.24 12.68 2.10
N CYS A 344 -24.61 13.26 3.13
CA CYS A 344 -25.20 13.34 4.46
C CYS A 344 -25.69 14.73 4.86
N ASN A 345 -26.67 14.76 5.77
CA ASN A 345 -27.09 15.91 6.57
C ASN A 345 -27.62 17.17 5.85
N TYR A 346 -27.85 17.14 4.54
CA TYR A 346 -28.56 18.22 3.85
C TYR A 346 -29.68 17.66 2.96
N PRO A 347 -30.88 18.27 2.95
CA PRO A 347 -31.77 18.08 1.81
C PRO A 347 -30.98 18.52 0.58
N VAL A 348 -30.97 17.68 -0.47
CA VAL A 348 -30.20 17.91 -1.71
C VAL A 348 -30.32 19.34 -2.25
N ALA A 349 -31.46 19.99 -2.02
CA ALA A 349 -31.72 21.38 -2.38
C ALA A 349 -30.86 22.46 -1.69
N GLN A 350 -30.11 22.12 -0.63
CA GLN A 350 -29.23 23.03 0.12
C GLN A 350 -27.74 22.82 -0.14
N LEU A 351 -27.37 21.83 -0.96
CA LEU A 351 -25.98 21.64 -1.37
C LEU A 351 -25.63 22.74 -2.37
N ASN A 352 -24.61 23.53 -2.04
CA ASN A 352 -24.08 24.49 -2.99
C ASN A 352 -23.29 23.74 -4.05
N TYR A 353 -23.71 23.88 -5.30
CA TYR A 353 -22.93 23.47 -6.46
C TYR A 353 -21.63 24.31 -6.46
N GLU A 354 -20.48 23.66 -6.69
CA GLU A 354 -19.09 24.16 -6.58
C GLU A 354 -18.38 23.98 -5.22
N GLU A 355 -19.00 23.36 -4.21
CA GLU A 355 -18.28 23.00 -2.98
C GLU A 355 -17.46 21.71 -3.16
N SER A 356 -16.16 21.78 -2.82
CA SER A 356 -15.28 20.60 -2.70
C SER A 356 -15.20 20.05 -1.28
N TRP A 357 -15.74 20.77 -0.30
CA TRP A 357 -15.72 20.38 1.11
C TRP A 357 -17.13 20.09 1.60
N TYR A 358 -17.46 18.81 1.79
CA TYR A 358 -18.77 18.38 2.25
C TYR A 358 -18.71 17.10 3.07
N MET A 359 -19.87 16.72 3.61
CA MET A 359 -20.02 15.55 4.47
C MET A 359 -20.62 14.39 3.69
N ILE A 360 -19.95 13.24 3.76
CA ILE A 360 -20.46 11.97 3.25
C ILE A 360 -20.63 10.98 4.41
N CYS A 361 -21.57 10.05 4.27
CA CYS A 361 -21.75 8.95 5.21
C CYS A 361 -21.58 7.60 4.53
N GLY A 362 -21.06 6.63 5.27
CA GLY A 362 -20.82 5.30 4.75
C GLY A 362 -22.13 4.58 4.44
N ARG A 363 -22.11 3.75 3.39
CA ARG A 363 -23.19 2.81 3.13
C ARG A 363 -22.90 1.50 3.85
N GLY A 364 -23.90 0.89 4.47
CA GLY A 364 -23.79 -0.44 5.07
C GLY A 364 -23.32 -1.51 4.07
N TYR A 365 -22.87 -2.67 4.56
CA TYR A 365 -22.47 -3.77 3.69
C TYR A 365 -23.65 -4.28 2.86
N ALA A 366 -23.47 -4.40 1.54
CA ALA A 366 -24.44 -5.07 0.68
C ALA A 366 -24.51 -6.58 0.98
N ASP A 367 -23.33 -7.20 1.15
CA ASP A 367 -23.18 -8.59 1.58
C ASP A 367 -22.04 -8.71 2.60
N TYR A 368 -22.37 -8.55 3.89
CA TYR A 368 -21.40 -8.62 4.97
C TYR A 368 -20.63 -9.94 5.00
N ALA A 369 -21.27 -11.06 4.67
CA ALA A 369 -20.65 -12.38 4.72
C ALA A 369 -19.52 -12.49 3.69
N THR A 370 -19.71 -11.95 2.49
CA THR A 370 -18.66 -11.92 1.46
C THR A 370 -17.48 -11.04 1.87
N TYR A 371 -17.73 -9.83 2.40
CA TYR A 371 -16.65 -8.97 2.90
C TYR A 371 -15.85 -9.64 4.01
N LEU A 372 -16.54 -10.21 5.00
CA LEU A 372 -15.92 -10.90 6.13
C LEU A 372 -15.09 -12.10 5.68
N ALA A 373 -15.65 -12.96 4.81
CA ALA A 373 -14.95 -14.14 4.32
C ALA A 373 -13.69 -13.79 3.51
N VAL A 374 -13.78 -12.77 2.65
CA VAL A 374 -12.64 -12.31 1.85
C VAL A 374 -11.55 -11.73 2.74
N ILE A 375 -11.88 -10.78 3.63
CA ILE A 375 -10.90 -10.14 4.51
C ILE A 375 -10.25 -11.16 5.44
N LEU A 376 -11.03 -12.01 6.11
CA LEU A 376 -10.47 -13.05 7.00
C LEU A 376 -9.64 -14.08 6.23
N GLY A 377 -10.05 -14.43 5.00
CA GLY A 377 -9.30 -15.34 4.13
C GLY A 377 -7.92 -14.78 3.78
N PHE A 378 -7.86 -13.52 3.35
CA PHE A 378 -6.60 -12.83 3.08
C PHE A 378 -5.73 -12.71 4.33
N ILE A 379 -6.30 -12.29 5.45
CA ILE A 379 -5.57 -12.16 6.72
C ILE A 379 -4.98 -13.51 7.15
N PHE A 380 -5.77 -14.58 7.14
CA PHE A 380 -5.30 -15.91 7.49
C PHE A 380 -4.18 -16.37 6.57
N PHE A 381 -4.36 -16.21 5.25
CA PHE A 381 -3.36 -16.60 4.26
C PHE A 381 -2.06 -15.80 4.42
N THR A 382 -2.14 -14.47 4.56
CA THR A 382 -0.99 -13.58 4.74
C THR A 382 -0.20 -13.94 6.00
N ASN A 383 -0.86 -14.14 7.14
CA ASN A 383 -0.18 -14.51 8.39
C ASN A 383 0.50 -15.87 8.27
N LEU A 384 -0.17 -16.87 7.68
CA LEU A 384 0.41 -18.20 7.48
C LEU A 384 1.63 -18.13 6.55
N LEU A 385 1.52 -17.41 5.45
CA LEU A 385 2.59 -17.27 4.47
C LEU A 385 3.80 -16.56 5.08
N PHE A 386 3.60 -15.40 5.73
CA PHE A 386 4.67 -14.66 6.38
C PHE A 386 5.33 -15.46 7.51
N TYR A 387 4.54 -16.19 8.30
CA TYR A 387 5.07 -17.10 9.30
C TYR A 387 6.02 -18.15 8.69
N GLN A 388 5.68 -18.73 7.53
CA GLN A 388 6.54 -19.71 6.86
C GLN A 388 7.77 -19.05 6.21
N ILE A 389 7.60 -17.93 5.49
CA ILE A 389 8.71 -17.25 4.79
C ILE A 389 9.77 -16.75 5.78
N LEU A 390 9.32 -16.19 6.91
CA LEU A 390 10.20 -15.60 7.91
C LEU A 390 10.61 -16.59 9.00
N LYS A 391 10.30 -17.88 8.84
CA LYS A 391 10.75 -18.94 9.75
C LYS A 391 12.27 -19.09 9.66
N ARG A 392 12.92 -19.21 10.82
CA ARG A 392 14.39 -19.28 10.90
C ARG A 392 14.96 -20.51 10.19
N PRO A 393 15.96 -20.33 9.29
CA PRO A 393 16.80 -21.42 8.83
C PRO A 393 17.64 -22.00 9.99
N HIS A 394 17.97 -23.30 9.93
CA HIS A 394 18.81 -23.96 10.94
C HIS A 394 20.26 -23.43 11.03
N ARG A 395 20.71 -22.60 10.09
CA ARG A 395 22.08 -22.03 10.02
C ARG A 395 22.05 -20.50 9.99
N THR A 396 21.46 -19.84 10.98
CA THR A 396 21.54 -18.37 11.11
C THR A 396 22.41 -17.93 12.27
N ARG A 397 23.12 -16.81 12.10
CA ARG A 397 23.92 -16.20 13.16
C ARG A 397 23.01 -15.36 14.05
N ILE A 398 22.97 -15.65 15.36
CA ILE A 398 22.16 -14.88 16.31
C ILE A 398 22.76 -13.49 16.49
N VAL A 399 22.11 -12.46 15.96
CA VAL A 399 22.41 -11.05 16.25
C VAL A 399 21.37 -10.54 17.24
N SER A 400 21.48 -10.97 18.49
CA SER A 400 20.55 -10.61 19.56
C SER A 400 21.06 -9.39 20.36
N PHE A 401 20.17 -8.43 20.59
CA PHE A 401 20.38 -7.29 21.50
C PHE A 401 20.70 -7.71 22.93
N GLN A 402 20.30 -8.92 23.35
CA GLN A 402 20.51 -9.41 24.72
C GLN A 402 21.96 -9.78 25.04
N ARG A 403 22.85 -9.90 24.03
CA ARG A 403 24.23 -10.35 24.27
C ARG A 403 25.20 -9.27 24.74
N LYS A 404 24.82 -7.99 24.71
CA LYS A 404 25.72 -6.90 25.17
C LYS A 404 25.75 -6.72 26.70
N HIS A 405 24.95 -7.46 27.46
CA HIS A 405 24.86 -7.33 28.92
C HIS A 405 24.92 -8.65 29.70
N LEU A 406 25.54 -9.70 29.14
CA LEU A 406 25.86 -10.94 29.86
C LEU A 406 27.36 -11.19 29.88
#